data_AF-A0A6L4YKD3-F1
#
_entry.id   AF-A0A6L4YKD3-F1
#
_cell.length_a   1.000
_cell.length_b   1.000
_cell.length_c   1.000
_cell.angle_alpha   90.00
_cell.angle_beta   90.00
_cell.angle_gamma   90.00
#
_symmetry.space_group_name_H-M   'P 1'
#
loop_
_entity.id
_entity.type
_entity.pdbx_description
1 polymer ?
#
loop_
_entity_poly.entity_id
_entity_poly.type
_entity_poly.pdbx_seq_one_letter_code
_entity_poly.pdbx_strand_id
1 'polypeptide(L)'
;MSRGAEPSWANACVGDNGSPQVIDYANGFAAAANVLVDQVILVRGVKLPVDEFIYPVCFNMRHAVELHLKATIDKLGVIDFLKGKSDLPEIKLASTHDLGIVWGYITENAPRIDKRYKPRLKALAEYVTDIAAIDSTGQVFRYPFDTENKKHLVNVAIINMIVLKKRFNKLEGLLSDLNYLNEELMAEYPCTGCPASWDAAVWSFPLQRWGSGLEKLVWCCNLWWMHSRTPY
;
A
#
# COMPACT_ATOMS: atom_id res chain seq x y z
N MET A 1 0.47 13.69 22.17
CA MET A 1 -0.09 14.26 20.92
C MET A 1 -1.10 15.32 21.28
N SER A 2 -1.00 16.50 20.68
CA SER A 2 -1.99 17.58 20.82
C SER A 2 -3.33 17.14 20.24
N ARG A 3 -4.44 17.41 20.94
CA ARG A 3 -5.82 17.07 20.51
C ARG A 3 -6.44 18.26 19.77
N GLY A 4 -7.56 18.04 19.07
CA GLY A 4 -8.20 19.03 18.19
C GLY A 4 -8.39 20.42 18.81
N ALA A 5 -8.22 21.46 17.99
CA ALA A 5 -8.23 22.86 18.40
C ALA A 5 -8.77 23.79 17.29
N GLU A 6 -8.98 25.06 17.61
CA GLU A 6 -9.17 26.09 16.58
C GLU A 6 -7.81 26.54 16.00
N PRO A 7 -7.75 26.87 14.70
CA PRO A 7 -8.87 26.88 13.77
C PRO A 7 -9.23 25.47 13.27
N SER A 8 -10.53 25.19 13.18
CA SER A 8 -11.04 23.84 12.86
C SER A 8 -10.55 23.26 11.52
N TRP A 9 -10.22 24.10 10.53
CA TRP A 9 -9.65 23.66 9.25
C TRP A 9 -8.28 22.97 9.38
N ALA A 10 -7.56 23.22 10.47
CA ALA A 10 -6.26 22.61 10.74
C ALA A 10 -6.37 21.27 11.50
N ASN A 11 -7.60 20.83 11.82
CA ASN A 11 -7.83 19.52 12.44
C ASN A 11 -7.91 18.43 11.37
N ALA A 12 -7.24 17.31 11.60
CA ALA A 12 -7.39 16.10 10.82
C ALA A 12 -8.38 15.13 11.49
N CYS A 13 -9.30 14.56 10.72
CA CYS A 13 -10.11 13.43 11.16
C CYS A 13 -9.27 12.15 11.07
N VAL A 14 -8.95 11.54 12.22
CA VAL A 14 -8.12 10.33 12.30
C VAL A 14 -8.86 9.20 13.03
N GLY A 15 -8.36 7.97 12.91
CA GLY A 15 -9.01 6.78 13.49
C GLY A 15 -10.40 6.56 12.88
N ASP A 16 -11.35 6.12 13.70
CA ASP A 16 -12.71 5.79 13.25
C ASP A 16 -13.48 7.00 12.70
N ASN A 17 -13.09 8.23 13.08
CA ASN A 17 -13.73 9.44 12.55
C ASN A 17 -13.33 9.74 11.10
N GLY A 18 -12.11 9.37 10.69
CA GLY A 18 -11.64 9.55 9.31
C GLY A 18 -11.78 8.28 8.45
N SER A 19 -11.80 7.11 9.09
CA SER A 19 -11.78 5.79 8.45
C SER A 19 -10.77 5.65 7.28
N PRO A 20 -9.51 6.12 7.43
CA PRO A 20 -8.54 6.07 6.35
C PRO A 20 -8.20 4.62 5.97
N GLN A 21 -8.10 4.37 4.67
CA GLN A 21 -7.65 3.10 4.10
C GLN A 21 -6.12 3.10 3.98
N VAL A 22 -5.53 1.92 3.82
CA VAL A 22 -4.06 1.76 3.63
C VAL A 22 -3.53 2.63 2.49
N ILE A 23 -4.32 2.78 1.41
CA ILE A 23 -3.97 3.63 0.27
C ILE A 23 -3.89 5.13 0.63
N ASP A 24 -4.70 5.59 1.59
CA ASP A 24 -4.68 6.98 2.04
C ASP A 24 -3.38 7.31 2.79
N TYR A 25 -2.91 6.35 3.61
CA TYR A 25 -1.59 6.45 4.24
C TYR A 25 -0.48 6.45 3.19
N ALA A 26 -0.53 5.54 2.21
CA ALA A 26 0.45 5.47 1.14
C ALA A 26 0.58 6.81 0.39
N ASN A 27 -0.56 7.38 -0.01
CA ASN A 27 -0.64 8.67 -0.67
C ASN A 27 -0.12 9.81 0.23
N GLY A 28 -0.43 9.79 1.52
CA GLY A 28 0.05 10.77 2.49
C GLY A 28 1.58 10.77 2.63
N PHE A 29 2.20 9.59 2.72
CA PHE A 29 3.65 9.46 2.77
C PHE A 29 4.32 9.89 1.46
N ALA A 30 3.76 9.52 0.32
CA ALA A 30 4.27 9.93 -0.99
C ALA A 30 4.19 11.47 -1.17
N ALA A 31 3.04 12.07 -0.83
CA ALA A 31 2.85 13.51 -0.88
C ALA A 31 3.81 14.24 0.06
N ALA A 32 4.00 13.75 1.29
CA ALA A 32 4.97 14.32 2.23
C ALA A 32 6.40 14.27 1.66
N ALA A 33 6.81 13.14 1.07
CA ALA A 33 8.12 13.03 0.43
C ALA A 33 8.30 14.05 -0.70
N ASN A 34 7.31 14.19 -1.57
CA ASN A 34 7.34 15.14 -2.67
C ASN A 34 7.42 16.59 -2.20
N VAL A 35 6.65 16.97 -1.17
CA VAL A 35 6.73 18.30 -0.56
C VAL A 35 8.12 18.58 0.00
N LEU A 36 8.70 17.62 0.73
CA LEU A 36 10.05 17.78 1.29
C LEU A 36 11.11 17.97 0.19
N VAL A 37 11.08 17.13 -0.83
CA VAL A 37 12.00 17.21 -1.97
C VAL A 37 11.86 18.55 -2.69
N ASP A 38 10.63 19.02 -2.89
CA ASP A 38 10.37 20.29 -3.56
C ASP A 38 10.91 21.48 -2.81
N GLN A 39 10.74 21.50 -1.49
CA GLN A 39 11.29 22.55 -0.65
C GLN A 39 12.82 22.53 -0.65
N VAL A 40 13.45 21.35 -0.52
CA VAL A 40 14.91 21.21 -0.56
C VAL A 40 15.49 21.70 -1.89
N ILE A 41 14.87 21.31 -3.01
CA ILE A 41 15.29 21.74 -4.36
C ILE A 41 15.09 23.25 -4.52
N LEU A 42 13.94 23.79 -4.10
CA LEU A 42 13.61 25.21 -4.21
C LEU A 42 14.64 26.10 -3.53
N VAL A 43 15.06 25.74 -2.31
CA VAL A 43 16.07 26.49 -1.55
C VAL A 43 17.50 26.06 -1.88
N ARG A 44 17.70 25.20 -2.88
CA ARG A 44 19.00 24.64 -3.29
C ARG A 44 19.80 24.06 -2.13
N GLY A 45 19.13 23.42 -1.18
CA GLY A 45 19.79 22.85 -0.01
C GLY A 45 20.30 23.85 1.03
N VAL A 46 20.10 25.16 0.85
CA VAL A 46 20.72 26.19 1.72
C VAL A 46 20.04 26.27 3.10
N LYS A 47 18.70 26.31 3.11
CA LYS A 47 17.92 26.34 4.37
C LYS A 47 17.49 24.95 4.84
N LEU A 48 17.52 23.97 3.94
CA LEU A 48 17.09 22.60 4.16
C LEU A 48 18.20 21.69 3.60
N PRO A 49 19.21 21.33 4.40
CA PRO A 49 20.39 20.59 3.93
C PRO A 49 20.00 19.29 3.25
N VAL A 50 20.53 19.05 2.05
CA VAL A 50 20.24 17.82 1.27
C VAL A 50 20.64 16.58 2.06
N ASP A 51 21.81 16.63 2.70
CA ASP A 51 22.40 15.52 3.44
C ASP A 51 21.56 15.11 4.66
N GLU A 52 20.75 16.01 5.22
CA GLU A 52 19.86 15.70 6.33
C GLU A 52 18.49 15.22 5.83
N PHE A 53 17.93 15.91 4.83
CA PHE A 53 16.58 15.63 4.35
C PHE A 53 16.49 14.40 3.44
N ILE A 54 17.61 13.89 2.91
CA ILE A 54 17.61 12.70 2.07
C ILE A 54 17.06 11.47 2.81
N TYR A 55 17.38 11.32 4.10
CA TYR A 55 16.93 10.20 4.92
C TYR A 55 15.40 10.14 5.10
N PRO A 56 14.73 11.18 5.65
CA PRO A 56 13.27 11.16 5.78
C PRO A 56 12.55 11.13 4.43
N VAL A 57 13.11 11.72 3.37
CA VAL A 57 12.56 11.61 2.01
C VAL A 57 12.56 10.16 1.53
N CYS A 58 13.72 9.50 1.55
CA CYS A 58 13.83 8.11 1.09
C CYS A 58 12.99 7.16 1.95
N PHE A 59 12.93 7.39 3.27
CA PHE A 59 12.05 6.63 4.16
C PHE A 59 10.58 6.76 3.76
N ASN A 60 10.07 7.99 3.59
CA ASN A 60 8.68 8.23 3.20
C ASN A 60 8.35 7.62 1.83
N MET A 61 9.23 7.79 0.84
CA MET A 61 9.08 7.20 -0.48
C MET A 61 9.00 5.66 -0.41
N ARG A 62 9.95 5.03 0.27
CA ARG A 62 9.99 3.57 0.44
C ARG A 62 8.76 3.05 1.17
N HIS A 63 8.33 3.73 2.23
CA HIS A 63 7.15 3.31 2.98
C HIS A 63 5.85 3.47 2.20
N ALA A 64 5.70 4.55 1.41
CA ALA A 64 4.58 4.70 0.50
C ALA A 64 4.48 3.52 -0.49
N VAL A 65 5.61 3.11 -1.07
CA VAL A 65 5.67 1.95 -2.00
C VAL A 65 5.25 0.67 -1.29
N GLU A 66 5.76 0.39 -0.08
CA GLU A 66 5.34 -0.77 0.72
C GLU A 66 3.81 -0.80 0.90
N LEU A 67 3.20 0.33 1.30
CA LEU A 67 1.76 0.41 1.55
C LEU A 67 0.95 0.22 0.27
N HIS A 68 1.36 0.78 -0.87
CA HIS A 68 0.70 0.54 -2.16
C HIS A 68 0.73 -0.94 -2.55
N LEU A 69 1.87 -1.61 -2.36
CA LEU A 69 1.99 -3.03 -2.68
C LEU A 69 1.16 -3.89 -1.71
N LYS A 70 1.14 -3.57 -0.41
CA LYS A 70 0.28 -4.25 0.57
C LYS A 70 -1.21 -4.09 0.23
N ALA A 71 -1.65 -2.88 -0.10
CA ALA A 71 -3.02 -2.63 -0.57
C ALA A 71 -3.34 -3.42 -1.84
N THR A 72 -2.37 -3.64 -2.73
CA THR A 72 -2.55 -4.50 -3.91
C THR A 72 -2.78 -5.95 -3.50
N ILE A 73 -2.02 -6.49 -2.55
CA ILE A 73 -2.21 -7.87 -2.06
C ILE A 73 -3.60 -8.06 -1.47
N ASP A 74 -4.08 -7.12 -0.66
CA ASP A 74 -5.43 -7.17 -0.09
C ASP A 74 -6.48 -7.22 -1.20
N LYS A 75 -6.33 -6.40 -2.24
CA LYS A 75 -7.23 -6.38 -3.41
C LYS A 75 -7.14 -7.65 -4.24
N LEU A 76 -5.96 -8.26 -4.40
CA LEU A 76 -5.83 -9.55 -5.07
C LEU A 76 -6.67 -10.63 -4.37
N GLY A 77 -6.70 -10.64 -3.04
CA GLY A 77 -7.56 -11.55 -2.27
C GLY A 77 -9.03 -11.35 -2.57
N VAL A 78 -9.49 -10.10 -2.64
CA VAL A 78 -10.89 -9.78 -3.01
C VAL A 78 -11.19 -10.21 -4.45
N ILE A 79 -10.29 -9.91 -5.39
CA ILE A 79 -10.45 -10.26 -6.81
C ILE A 79 -10.48 -11.79 -7.00
N ASP A 80 -9.60 -12.54 -6.35
CA ASP A 80 -9.59 -14.01 -6.39
C ASP A 80 -10.93 -14.58 -5.89
N PHE A 81 -11.43 -14.04 -4.77
CA PHE A 81 -12.73 -14.39 -4.21
C PHE A 81 -13.90 -14.09 -5.16
N LEU A 82 -13.94 -12.91 -5.78
CA LEU A 82 -15.00 -12.53 -6.73
C LEU A 82 -15.05 -13.48 -7.94
N LYS A 83 -13.90 -14.03 -8.35
CA LYS A 83 -13.79 -15.05 -9.40
C LYS A 83 -14.21 -16.45 -8.96
N GLY A 84 -14.71 -16.60 -7.73
CA GLY A 84 -15.11 -17.89 -7.17
C GLY A 84 -13.91 -18.78 -6.81
N LYS A 85 -12.73 -18.20 -6.62
CA LYS A 85 -11.51 -18.89 -6.19
C LYS A 85 -11.12 -18.46 -4.78
N SER A 86 -10.32 -19.27 -4.12
CA SER A 86 -9.67 -18.93 -2.85
C SER A 86 -8.31 -19.62 -2.80
N ASP A 87 -7.56 -19.49 -3.89
CA ASP A 87 -6.36 -20.30 -4.16
C ASP A 87 -5.07 -19.55 -3.84
N LEU A 88 -5.18 -18.28 -3.44
CA LEU A 88 -4.02 -17.48 -3.05
C LEU A 88 -3.35 -18.04 -1.80
N PRO A 89 -2.01 -18.21 -1.80
CA PRO A 89 -1.28 -18.62 -0.61
C PRO A 89 -1.41 -17.56 0.48
N GLU A 90 -1.54 -18.00 1.73
CA GLU A 90 -1.60 -17.11 2.89
C GLU A 90 -0.26 -16.36 3.05
N ILE A 91 -0.33 -15.06 3.32
CA ILE A 91 0.83 -14.22 3.63
C ILE A 91 0.56 -13.41 4.90
N LYS A 92 1.50 -13.42 5.84
CA LYS A 92 1.42 -12.64 7.09
C LYS A 92 1.80 -11.18 6.85
N LEU A 93 0.98 -10.48 6.06
CA LEU A 93 1.27 -9.15 5.52
C LEU A 93 1.61 -8.10 6.59
N ALA A 94 0.93 -8.17 7.75
CA ALA A 94 1.14 -7.24 8.86
C ALA A 94 2.55 -7.31 9.46
N SER A 95 3.17 -8.49 9.48
CA SER A 95 4.54 -8.70 9.97
C SER A 95 5.60 -8.65 8.87
N THR A 96 5.18 -8.79 7.61
CA THR A 96 6.10 -8.76 6.47
C THR A 96 6.39 -7.32 6.08
N HIS A 97 7.54 -6.80 6.50
CA HIS A 97 8.06 -5.50 6.06
C HIS A 97 9.06 -5.59 4.92
N ASP A 98 9.53 -6.81 4.60
CA ASP A 98 10.48 -7.00 3.51
C ASP A 98 9.80 -6.76 2.16
N LEU A 99 10.26 -5.71 1.47
CA LEU A 99 9.71 -5.28 0.20
C LEU A 99 9.91 -6.33 -0.91
N GLY A 100 10.99 -7.11 -0.84
CA GLY A 100 11.27 -8.19 -1.79
C GLY A 100 10.27 -9.34 -1.65
N ILE A 101 9.91 -9.71 -0.41
CA ILE A 101 8.88 -10.72 -0.15
C ILE A 101 7.51 -10.24 -0.66
N VAL A 102 7.13 -9.01 -0.33
CA VAL A 102 5.85 -8.40 -0.77
C VAL A 102 5.79 -8.36 -2.31
N TRP A 103 6.85 -7.88 -2.95
CA TRP A 103 6.92 -7.81 -4.41
C TRP A 103 6.89 -9.18 -5.07
N GLY A 104 7.65 -10.14 -4.54
CA GLY A 104 7.67 -11.53 -5.00
C GLY A 104 6.27 -12.14 -5.03
N TYR A 105 5.53 -11.99 -3.93
CA TYR A 105 4.14 -12.46 -3.84
C TYR A 105 3.25 -11.90 -4.94
N ILE A 106 3.30 -10.59 -5.19
CA ILE A 106 2.48 -9.95 -6.23
C ILE A 106 2.86 -10.47 -7.61
N THR A 107 4.17 -10.55 -7.91
CA THR A 107 4.66 -10.98 -9.22
C THR A 107 4.34 -12.44 -9.55
N GLU A 108 4.29 -13.29 -8.53
CA GLU A 108 3.93 -14.69 -8.69
C GLU A 108 2.41 -14.88 -8.86
N ASN A 109 1.60 -14.16 -8.07
CA ASN A 109 0.18 -14.47 -7.94
C ASN A 109 -0.73 -13.61 -8.82
N ALA A 110 -0.47 -12.30 -8.96
CA ALA A 110 -1.36 -11.41 -9.69
C ALA A 110 -1.57 -11.83 -11.17
N PRO A 111 -0.53 -12.26 -11.92
CA PRO A 111 -0.72 -12.76 -13.29
C PRO A 111 -1.53 -14.05 -13.41
N ARG A 112 -1.64 -14.83 -12.33
CA ARG A 112 -2.46 -16.06 -12.27
C ARG A 112 -3.94 -15.73 -12.07
N ILE A 113 -4.22 -14.62 -11.39
CA ILE A 113 -5.56 -14.05 -11.23
C ILE A 113 -6.02 -13.41 -12.54
N ASP A 114 -5.26 -12.44 -13.06
CA ASP A 114 -5.58 -11.78 -14.34
C ASP A 114 -4.30 -11.43 -15.14
N LYS A 115 -4.30 -11.75 -16.43
CA LYS A 115 -3.16 -11.49 -17.33
C LYS A 115 -2.80 -10.01 -17.49
N ARG A 116 -3.75 -9.09 -17.25
CA ARG A 116 -3.59 -7.63 -17.37
C ARG A 116 -2.59 -7.06 -16.37
N TYR A 117 -2.27 -7.78 -15.30
CA TYR A 117 -1.21 -7.40 -14.36
C TYR A 117 0.18 -7.45 -14.99
N LYS A 118 0.45 -8.39 -15.91
CA LYS A 118 1.80 -8.60 -16.50
C LYS A 118 2.47 -7.31 -17.02
N PRO A 119 1.84 -6.48 -17.87
CA PRO A 119 2.47 -5.25 -18.34
C PRO A 119 2.76 -4.24 -17.22
N ARG A 120 1.88 -4.11 -16.22
CA ARG A 120 2.07 -3.20 -15.08
C ARG A 120 3.24 -3.62 -14.21
N LEU A 121 3.29 -4.92 -13.88
CA LEU A 121 4.37 -5.48 -13.08
C LEU A 121 5.72 -5.37 -13.77
N LYS A 122 5.75 -5.58 -15.10
CA LYS A 122 6.96 -5.35 -15.89
C LYS A 122 7.44 -3.90 -15.82
N ALA A 123 6.53 -2.93 -15.88
CA ALA A 123 6.88 -1.51 -15.79
C ALA A 123 7.36 -1.10 -14.39
N LEU A 124 6.80 -1.70 -13.35
CA LEU A 124 7.16 -1.45 -11.95
C LEU A 124 8.46 -2.11 -11.52
N ALA A 125 8.83 -3.24 -12.15
CA ALA A 125 9.91 -4.10 -11.70
C ALA A 125 11.20 -3.34 -11.41
N GLU A 126 11.70 -2.53 -12.36
CA GLU A 126 12.97 -1.83 -12.18
C GLU A 126 12.99 -0.92 -10.95
N TYR A 127 11.87 -0.27 -10.63
CA TYR A 127 11.78 0.70 -9.54
C TYR A 127 11.67 0.00 -8.18
N VAL A 128 10.81 -1.02 -8.09
CA VAL A 128 10.60 -1.75 -6.84
C VAL A 128 11.86 -2.54 -6.47
N THR A 129 12.53 -3.17 -7.44
CA THR A 129 13.77 -3.89 -7.19
C THR A 129 14.93 -2.98 -6.81
N ASP A 130 15.01 -1.78 -7.39
CA ASP A 130 16.02 -0.76 -7.05
C ASP A 130 15.86 -0.31 -5.59
N ILE A 131 14.62 -0.01 -5.17
CA ILE A 131 14.34 0.34 -3.76
C ILE A 131 14.64 -0.85 -2.84
N ALA A 132 14.21 -2.07 -3.18
CA ALA A 132 14.43 -3.24 -2.35
C ALA A 132 15.92 -3.60 -2.20
N ALA A 133 16.74 -3.33 -3.22
CA ALA A 133 18.19 -3.52 -3.17
C ALA A 133 18.87 -2.56 -2.18
N ILE A 134 18.30 -1.38 -1.97
CA ILE A 134 18.83 -0.36 -1.05
C ILE A 134 18.25 -0.53 0.35
N ASP A 135 16.94 -0.71 0.48
CA ASP A 135 16.22 -0.77 1.75
C ASP A 135 15.02 -1.73 1.72
N SER A 136 15.30 -3.04 1.72
CA SER A 136 14.25 -4.06 1.76
C SER A 136 13.42 -3.99 3.04
N THR A 137 14.03 -3.69 4.19
CA THR A 137 13.40 -3.80 5.53
C THR A 137 12.82 -2.49 6.08
N GLY A 138 13.11 -1.35 5.45
CA GLY A 138 12.65 -0.03 5.88
C GLY A 138 13.45 0.57 7.02
N GLN A 139 14.66 0.07 7.25
CA GLN A 139 15.53 0.47 8.37
C GLN A 139 16.68 1.36 7.92
N VAL A 140 17.11 1.22 6.66
CA VAL A 140 18.36 1.82 6.13
C VAL A 140 18.34 3.34 6.21
N PHE A 141 17.19 3.97 5.99
CA PHE A 141 17.04 5.43 6.06
C PHE A 141 16.56 5.94 7.42
N ARG A 142 16.33 5.07 8.39
CA ARG A 142 15.89 5.45 9.74
C ARG A 142 17.03 5.48 10.74
N TYR A 143 17.96 4.55 10.60
CA TYR A 143 19.04 4.33 11.55
C TYR A 143 20.38 4.41 10.83
N PRO A 144 21.41 5.01 11.43
CA PRO A 144 22.74 5.08 10.82
C PRO A 144 23.48 3.73 10.81
N PHE A 145 23.10 2.82 11.71
CA PHE A 145 23.66 1.48 11.85
C PHE A 145 22.55 0.43 11.91
N ASP A 146 22.85 -0.77 11.44
CA ASP A 146 21.98 -1.93 11.61
C ASP A 146 22.09 -2.52 13.04
N THR A 147 21.33 -3.59 13.28
CA THR A 147 21.33 -4.31 14.57
C THR A 147 22.66 -4.99 14.90
N GLU A 148 23.55 -5.15 13.91
CA GLU A 148 24.91 -5.68 14.05
C GLU A 148 25.96 -4.57 14.13
N ASN A 149 25.53 -3.32 14.28
CA ASN A 149 26.36 -2.12 14.34
C ASN A 149 27.18 -1.86 13.05
N LYS A 150 26.74 -2.39 11.90
CA LYS A 150 27.31 -2.07 10.60
C LYS A 150 26.64 -0.83 10.04
N LYS A 151 27.45 0.09 9.51
CA LYS A 151 26.97 1.33 8.93
C LYS A 151 26.13 1.04 7.68
N HIS A 152 24.99 1.69 7.54
CA HIS A 152 24.16 1.62 6.34
C HIS A 152 24.77 2.41 5.16
N LEU A 153 24.32 2.09 3.93
CA LEU A 153 24.65 2.82 2.69
C LEU A 153 26.14 2.89 2.31
N VAL A 154 26.99 1.99 2.82
CA VAL A 154 28.45 1.98 2.52
C VAL A 154 28.74 1.96 1.02
N ASN A 155 27.87 1.34 0.22
CA ASN A 155 28.00 1.21 -1.24
C ASN A 155 27.14 2.21 -2.03
N VAL A 156 26.35 3.05 -1.37
CA VAL A 156 25.51 4.09 -1.99
C VAL A 156 26.01 5.44 -1.50
N ALA A 157 27.06 5.93 -2.14
CA ALA A 157 27.78 7.12 -1.68
C ALA A 157 27.05 8.44 -1.97
N ILE A 158 26.19 8.48 -3.01
CA ILE A 158 25.56 9.71 -3.50
C ILE A 158 24.14 9.40 -3.96
N ILE A 159 23.17 10.19 -3.50
CA ILE A 159 21.80 10.21 -4.03
C ILE A 159 21.49 11.62 -4.52
N ASN A 160 21.14 11.76 -5.80
CA ASN A 160 20.75 13.04 -6.37
C ASN A 160 19.24 13.27 -6.19
N MET A 161 18.85 14.28 -5.41
CA MET A 161 17.43 14.56 -5.12
C MET A 161 16.58 14.87 -6.36
N ILE A 162 17.12 15.51 -7.39
CA ILE A 162 16.36 15.83 -8.61
C ILE A 162 16.07 14.55 -9.39
N VAL A 163 17.05 13.66 -9.51
CA VAL A 163 16.89 12.35 -10.15
C VAL A 163 15.94 11.47 -9.34
N LEU A 164 16.09 11.46 -8.01
CA LEU A 164 15.22 10.73 -7.10
C LEU A 164 13.76 11.17 -7.28
N LYS A 165 13.48 12.49 -7.27
CA LYS A 165 12.14 13.03 -7.53
C LYS A 165 11.56 12.51 -8.84
N LYS A 166 12.32 12.64 -9.93
CA LYS A 166 11.86 12.23 -11.26
C LYS A 166 11.51 10.74 -11.32
N ARG A 167 12.36 9.89 -10.73
CA ARG A 167 12.12 8.44 -10.65
C ARG A 167 10.92 8.11 -9.77
N PHE A 168 10.79 8.77 -8.62
CA PHE A 168 9.68 8.54 -7.70
C PHE A 168 8.33 8.95 -8.30
N ASN A 169 8.23 10.12 -8.93
CA ASN A 169 7.00 10.55 -9.60
C ASN A 169 6.58 9.58 -10.73
N LYS A 170 7.56 8.98 -11.42
CA LYS A 170 7.27 7.94 -12.42
C LYS A 170 6.73 6.67 -11.76
N LEU A 171 7.34 6.24 -10.65
CA LEU A 171 6.88 5.11 -9.86
C LEU A 171 5.46 5.33 -9.31
N GLU A 172 5.15 6.51 -8.75
CA GLU A 172 3.81 6.85 -8.27
C GLU A 172 2.75 6.70 -9.38
N GLY A 173 3.04 7.19 -10.59
CA GLY A 173 2.14 7.00 -11.74
C GLY A 173 1.90 5.53 -12.09
N LEU A 174 2.92 4.68 -11.96
CA LEU A 174 2.80 3.24 -12.21
C LEU A 174 2.02 2.52 -11.09
N LEU A 175 2.22 2.92 -9.83
CA LEU A 175 1.46 2.39 -8.68
C LEU A 175 -0.01 2.82 -8.77
N SER A 176 -0.29 4.03 -9.25
CA SER A 176 -1.63 4.52 -9.52
C SER A 176 -2.31 3.71 -10.63
N ASP A 177 -1.63 3.42 -11.74
CA ASP A 177 -2.17 2.55 -12.81
C ASP A 177 -2.45 1.12 -12.30
N LEU A 178 -1.57 0.56 -11.47
CA LEU A 178 -1.81 -0.74 -10.82
C LEU A 178 -3.04 -0.69 -9.91
N ASN A 179 -3.19 0.37 -9.11
CA ASN A 179 -4.34 0.55 -8.24
C ASN A 179 -5.64 0.69 -9.04
N TYR A 180 -5.61 1.45 -10.13
CA TYR A 180 -6.73 1.61 -11.05
C TYR A 180 -7.16 0.27 -11.65
N LEU A 181 -6.20 -0.55 -12.12
CA LEU A 181 -6.50 -1.91 -12.58
C LEU A 181 -7.17 -2.76 -11.48
N ASN A 182 -6.72 -2.66 -10.22
CA ASN A 182 -7.36 -3.40 -9.14
C ASN A 182 -8.83 -3.01 -8.98
N GLU A 183 -9.15 -1.71 -9.01
CA GLU A 183 -10.54 -1.22 -8.92
C GLU A 183 -11.38 -1.66 -10.13
N GLU A 184 -10.82 -1.59 -11.34
CA GLU A 184 -11.51 -2.08 -12.56
C GLU A 184 -11.86 -3.57 -12.44
N LEU A 185 -10.92 -4.40 -11.99
CA LEU A 185 -11.15 -5.84 -11.82
C LEU A 185 -12.18 -6.15 -10.73
N MET A 186 -12.15 -5.41 -9.62
CA MET A 186 -13.13 -5.56 -8.55
C MET A 186 -14.54 -5.16 -9.00
N ALA A 187 -14.65 -4.15 -9.87
CA ALA A 187 -15.92 -3.74 -10.46
C ALA A 187 -16.39 -4.68 -11.59
N GLU A 188 -15.46 -5.23 -12.38
CA GLU A 188 -15.74 -6.12 -13.51
C GLU A 188 -16.21 -7.51 -13.07
N TYR A 189 -15.61 -8.07 -12.02
CA TYR A 189 -15.94 -9.42 -11.56
C TYR A 189 -17.12 -9.41 -10.58
N PRO A 190 -18.30 -9.88 -11.00
CA PRO A 190 -19.44 -10.00 -10.09
C PRO A 190 -19.15 -11.08 -9.04
N CYS A 191 -19.77 -10.98 -7.86
CA CYS A 191 -19.74 -12.06 -6.87
C CYS A 191 -20.51 -13.27 -7.41
N THR A 192 -19.81 -14.17 -8.10
CA THR A 192 -20.38 -15.35 -8.78
C THR A 192 -21.01 -16.39 -7.84
N GLY A 193 -20.92 -16.20 -6.51
CA GLY A 193 -21.50 -17.08 -5.49
C GLY A 193 -22.54 -16.42 -4.57
N CYS A 194 -22.93 -15.16 -4.79
CA CYS A 194 -23.97 -14.51 -3.98
C CYS A 194 -25.38 -14.79 -4.56
N PRO A 195 -26.38 -15.11 -3.72
CA PRO A 195 -27.78 -15.10 -4.15
C PRO A 195 -28.16 -13.71 -4.69
N ALA A 196 -29.04 -13.64 -5.69
CA ALA A 196 -29.49 -12.39 -6.35
C ALA A 196 -30.08 -11.31 -5.40
N SER A 197 -30.32 -11.63 -4.12
CA SER A 197 -30.74 -10.67 -3.10
C SER A 197 -29.61 -9.77 -2.57
N TRP A 198 -28.36 -9.99 -3.00
CA TRP A 198 -27.18 -9.26 -2.52
C TRP A 198 -26.75 -8.11 -3.44
N ASP A 199 -27.39 -7.95 -4.59
CA ASP A 199 -26.98 -7.05 -5.68
C ASP A 199 -27.09 -5.54 -5.38
N ALA A 200 -27.62 -5.12 -4.22
CA ALA A 200 -27.87 -3.70 -3.93
C ALA A 200 -27.22 -3.13 -2.66
N ALA A 201 -26.56 -3.92 -1.81
CA ALA A 201 -26.18 -3.45 -0.46
C ALA A 201 -24.67 -3.46 -0.14
N VAL A 202 -23.81 -3.96 -1.03
CA VAL A 202 -22.40 -4.20 -0.70
C VAL A 202 -21.49 -2.97 -0.86
N TRP A 203 -21.97 -1.90 -1.50
CA TRP A 203 -21.14 -0.72 -1.80
C TRP A 203 -21.01 0.30 -0.66
N SER A 204 -21.59 0.05 0.52
CA SER A 204 -21.55 0.99 1.65
C SER A 204 -21.27 0.32 3.00
N PHE A 205 -20.34 -0.63 3.05
CA PHE A 205 -19.78 -1.11 4.32
C PHE A 205 -18.32 -0.68 4.47
N PRO A 206 -17.94 0.02 5.56
CA PRO A 206 -16.56 0.39 5.80
C PRO A 206 -15.75 -0.89 6.01
N LEU A 207 -14.61 -1.00 5.33
CA LEU A 207 -13.53 -1.96 5.57
C LEU A 207 -12.87 -1.81 6.96
N GLN A 208 -13.58 -1.29 7.96
CA GLN A 208 -13.12 -1.18 9.33
C GLN A 208 -13.78 -2.25 10.18
N ARG A 209 -13.28 -3.51 10.16
CA ARG A 209 -13.21 -4.33 11.40
C ARG A 209 -12.57 -5.71 11.38
N TRP A 210 -11.58 -6.09 10.56
CA TRP A 210 -11.27 -7.53 10.49
C TRP A 210 -9.78 -7.85 10.53
N GLY A 211 -9.27 -8.04 11.76
CA GLY A 211 -7.96 -8.63 12.01
C GLY A 211 -7.83 -10.02 11.37
N SER A 212 -6.63 -10.28 10.85
CA SER A 212 -6.08 -11.55 10.31
C SER A 212 -7.11 -12.63 9.95
N GLY A 213 -7.23 -12.91 8.65
CA GLY A 213 -7.74 -14.19 8.16
C GLY A 213 -8.89 -14.08 7.16
N LEU A 214 -8.79 -14.91 6.10
CA LEU A 214 -9.87 -15.28 5.17
C LEU A 214 -11.16 -15.76 5.87
N GLU A 215 -11.14 -16.06 7.17
CA GLU A 215 -12.28 -16.54 7.96
C GLU A 215 -13.49 -15.59 8.01
N LYS A 216 -13.35 -14.35 7.55
CA LYS A 216 -14.33 -13.27 7.84
C LYS A 216 -15.18 -12.84 6.65
N LEU A 217 -14.77 -13.15 5.42
CA LEU A 217 -15.67 -13.15 4.25
C LEU A 217 -16.73 -14.26 4.37
N VAL A 218 -16.39 -15.38 5.02
CA VAL A 218 -17.32 -16.48 5.34
C VAL A 218 -18.41 -16.04 6.34
N TRP A 219 -18.14 -15.05 7.19
CA TRP A 219 -19.08 -14.59 8.23
C TRP A 219 -20.28 -13.82 7.67
N CYS A 220 -20.14 -13.11 6.55
CA CYS A 220 -21.29 -12.51 5.85
C CYS A 220 -22.26 -13.60 5.35
N CYS A 221 -21.76 -14.73 4.84
CA CYS A 221 -22.60 -15.87 4.47
C CYS A 221 -23.31 -16.53 5.67
N ASN A 222 -22.66 -16.64 6.84
CA ASN A 222 -23.19 -17.40 7.98
C ASN A 222 -24.21 -16.64 8.86
N LEU A 223 -24.06 -15.32 9.04
CA LEU A 223 -24.97 -14.54 9.89
C LEU A 223 -26.41 -14.46 9.35
N TRP A 224 -26.57 -14.50 8.03
CA TRP A 224 -27.89 -14.52 7.39
C TRP A 224 -28.49 -15.95 7.33
N TRP A 225 -27.66 -16.99 7.27
CA TRP A 225 -28.11 -18.39 7.36
C TRP A 225 -28.72 -18.71 8.73
N MET A 226 -28.27 -18.05 9.81
CA MET A 226 -28.87 -18.17 11.14
C MET A 226 -30.16 -17.35 11.34
N HIS A 227 -30.29 -16.19 10.70
CA HIS A 227 -31.51 -15.35 10.84
C HIS A 227 -32.68 -15.80 9.96
N SER A 228 -32.43 -16.60 8.91
CA SER A 228 -33.47 -17.15 8.03
C SER A 228 -34.11 -18.45 8.53
N ARG A 229 -33.74 -18.93 9.72
CA ARG A 229 -34.37 -20.07 10.42
C ARG A 229 -34.78 -19.70 11.86
N THR A 230 -35.66 -18.73 12.01
CA THR A 230 -36.56 -18.71 13.18
C THR A 230 -37.98 -18.94 12.66
N PRO A 231 -38.60 -20.09 12.96
CA PRO A 231 -39.96 -20.36 12.52
C PRO A 231 -40.95 -19.59 13.41
N TYR A 232 -41.83 -18.81 12.79
CA TYR A 232 -43.22 -18.76 13.23
C TYR A 232 -44.00 -19.84 12.48
#